data_AF-A0A0Q6VUY3-F1
#
_entry.id   AF-A0A0Q6VUY3-F1
#
_cell.length_a   1.000
_cell.length_b   1.000
_cell.length_c   1.000
_cell.angle_alpha   90.00
_cell.angle_beta   90.00
_cell.angle_gamma   90.00
#
_symmetry.space_group_name_H-M   'P 1'
#
loop_
_entity.id
_entity.type
_entity.pdbx_description
1 polymer ?
#
loop_
_entity_poly.entity_id
_entity_poly.type
_entity_poly.pdbx_seq_one_letter_code
_entity_poly.pdbx_strand_id
1 'polypeptide(L)'
;MPRPRNPEKEAHRAEQERYRNRLREARKPEAPPVDRAIAAAFALALSRLREAGQSNPVLEAVVADSKALLLKDGYAPNEAVRKLMARLLYRGDLRSLDKSTKELAKGRFSPRYLNVEKRISANSRSEDGDEH
;
A
#
# COMPACT_ATOMS: atom_id res chain seq x y z
N MET A 1 -12.37 -28.98 8.49
CA MET A 1 -13.22 -28.68 9.65
C MET A 1 -13.28 -27.17 9.86
N PRO A 2 -14.47 -26.53 9.90
CA PRO A 2 -14.61 -25.15 10.35
C PRO A 2 -14.16 -25.03 11.81
N ARG A 3 -13.41 -23.99 12.17
CA ARG A 3 -13.00 -23.78 13.57
C ARG A 3 -14.24 -23.46 14.43
N PRO A 4 -14.38 -24.02 15.64
CA PRO A 4 -15.45 -23.69 16.57
C PRO A 4 -15.52 -22.18 16.81
N ARG A 5 -16.74 -21.61 16.85
CA ARG A 5 -16.94 -20.19 17.10
C ARG A 5 -16.55 -19.89 18.55
N ASN A 6 -15.67 -18.91 18.75
CA ASN A 6 -15.37 -18.38 20.08
C ASN A 6 -16.44 -17.33 20.44
N PRO A 7 -17.30 -17.58 21.44
CA PRO A 7 -18.40 -16.69 21.83
C PRO A 7 -17.90 -15.31 22.30
N GLU A 8 -16.72 -15.21 22.90
CA GLU A 8 -16.14 -13.95 23.38
C GLU A 8 -15.80 -12.98 22.23
N LYS A 9 -15.66 -13.50 21.01
CA LYS A 9 -15.29 -12.72 19.81
C LYS A 9 -16.49 -12.41 18.91
N GLU A 10 -17.70 -12.82 19.29
CA GLU A 10 -18.90 -12.62 18.46
C GLU A 10 -19.34 -11.17 18.41
N ALA A 11 -19.29 -10.43 19.53
CA ALA A 11 -19.62 -9.01 19.57
C ALA A 11 -18.69 -8.19 18.65
N HIS A 12 -17.37 -8.38 18.79
CA HIS A 12 -16.37 -7.71 17.95
C HIS A 12 -16.48 -8.11 16.47
N ARG A 13 -16.87 -9.35 16.16
CA ARG A 13 -17.14 -9.78 14.78
C ARG A 13 -18.35 -9.05 14.21
N ALA A 14 -19.45 -8.99 14.95
CA ALA A 14 -20.66 -8.29 14.52
C ALA A 14 -20.39 -6.78 14.29
N GLU A 15 -19.58 -6.16 15.14
CA GLU A 15 -19.13 -4.77 14.95
C GLU A 15 -18.27 -4.61 13.70
N GLN A 16 -17.31 -5.50 13.46
CA GLN A 16 -16.51 -5.50 12.23
C GLN A 16 -17.38 -5.68 10.98
N GLU A 17 -18.35 -6.58 11.01
CA GLU A 17 -19.28 -6.78 9.90
C GLU A 17 -20.11 -5.53 9.63
N ARG A 18 -20.63 -4.86 10.67
CA ARG A 18 -21.32 -3.57 10.55
C ARG A 18 -20.42 -2.48 9.98
N TYR A 19 -19.15 -2.42 10.42
CA TYR A 19 -18.17 -1.48 9.87
C TYR A 19 -17.90 -1.73 8.38
N ARG A 20 -17.67 -2.99 7.98
CA ARG A 20 -17.45 -3.36 6.58
C ARG A 20 -18.68 -3.06 5.71
N ASN A 21 -19.88 -3.32 6.21
CA ASN A 21 -21.12 -3.02 5.48
C ASN A 21 -21.27 -1.51 5.25
N ARG A 22 -21.02 -0.68 6.27
CA ARG A 22 -21.01 0.79 6.13
C ARG A 22 -20.00 1.27 5.07
N LEU A 23 -18.80 0.69 5.05
CA LEU A 23 -17.80 1.02 4.02
C LEU A 23 -18.24 0.61 2.61
N ARG A 24 -18.85 -0.58 2.46
CA ARG A 24 -19.38 -1.06 1.17
C ARG A 24 -20.49 -0.17 0.65
N GLU A 25 -21.45 0.20 1.50
CA GLU A 25 -22.53 1.14 1.16
C GLU A 25 -21.97 2.48 0.69
N ALA A 26 -20.97 2.99 1.40
CA ALA A 26 -20.27 4.24 1.05
C ALA A 26 -19.27 4.09 -0.13
N ARG A 27 -19.11 2.88 -0.70
CA ARG A 27 -18.09 2.54 -1.71
C ARG A 27 -16.67 2.93 -1.31
N LYS A 28 -16.35 2.88 -0.01
CA LYS A 28 -15.03 3.18 0.55
C LYS A 28 -14.21 1.90 0.69
N PRO A 29 -12.93 1.89 0.29
CA PRO A 29 -12.09 0.71 0.46
C PRO A 29 -11.69 0.51 1.93
N GLU A 30 -11.58 -0.74 2.35
CA GLU A 30 -10.87 -1.12 3.57
C GLU A 30 -9.34 -1.03 3.35
N ALA A 31 -8.53 -1.06 4.42
CA ALA A 31 -7.07 -1.04 4.33
C ALA A 31 -6.48 -2.17 3.44
N PRO A 32 -6.92 -3.45 3.53
CA PRO A 32 -6.30 -4.50 2.73
C PRO A 32 -6.46 -4.32 1.21
N PRO A 33 -7.63 -3.91 0.67
CA PRO A 33 -7.73 -3.48 -0.73
C PRO A 33 -6.76 -2.36 -1.13
N VAL A 34 -6.54 -1.37 -0.25
CA VAL A 34 -5.60 -0.26 -0.49
C VAL A 34 -4.17 -0.79 -0.58
N ASP A 35 -3.72 -1.58 0.39
CA ASP A 35 -2.37 -2.17 0.39
C ASP A 35 -2.14 -3.04 -0.85
N ARG A 36 -3.18 -3.78 -1.26
CA ARG A 36 -3.12 -4.60 -2.48
C ARG A 36 -2.98 -3.75 -3.74
N ALA A 37 -3.64 -2.60 -3.81
CA ALA A 37 -3.54 -1.67 -4.92
C ALA A 37 -2.16 -0.99 -4.96
N ILE A 38 -1.64 -0.57 -3.81
CA ILE A 38 -0.28 -0.01 -3.69
C ILE A 38 0.76 -1.03 -4.17
N ALA A 39 0.70 -2.27 -3.67
CA ALA A 39 1.62 -3.33 -4.10
C ALA A 39 1.49 -3.64 -5.60
N ALA A 40 0.30 -3.53 -6.19
CA ALA A 40 0.08 -3.71 -7.62
C ALA A 40 0.72 -2.59 -8.44
N ALA A 41 0.51 -1.33 -8.04
CA ALA A 41 1.09 -0.17 -8.70
C ALA A 41 2.64 -0.18 -8.62
N PHE A 42 3.18 -0.55 -7.47
CA PHE A 42 4.63 -0.69 -7.27
C PHE A 42 5.22 -1.78 -8.16
N ALA A 43 4.57 -2.95 -8.23
CA ALA A 43 4.96 -4.04 -9.12
C ALA A 43 4.96 -3.62 -10.60
N LEU A 44 3.96 -2.83 -11.03
CA LEU A 44 3.94 -2.26 -12.38
C LEU A 44 5.11 -1.31 -12.64
N ALA A 45 5.45 -0.43 -11.68
CA ALA A 45 6.57 0.47 -11.80
C ALA A 45 7.90 -0.30 -11.99
N LEU A 46 8.12 -1.34 -11.17
CA LEU A 46 9.29 -2.22 -11.31
C LEU A 46 9.31 -2.98 -12.64
N SER A 47 8.15 -3.47 -13.10
CA SER A 47 8.05 -4.14 -14.41
C SER A 47 8.45 -3.22 -15.55
N ARG A 48 7.94 -1.98 -15.55
CA ARG A 48 8.25 -0.97 -16.58
C ARG A 48 9.73 -0.59 -16.59
N LEU A 49 10.36 -0.43 -15.42
CA LEU A 49 11.80 -0.18 -15.33
C LEU A 49 12.62 -1.35 -15.89
N ARG A 50 12.24 -2.59 -15.55
CA ARG A 50 12.90 -3.79 -16.07
C ARG A 50 12.77 -3.91 -17.59
N GLU A 51 11.58 -3.66 -18.12
CA GLU A 51 11.31 -3.65 -19.57
C GLU A 51 12.15 -2.57 -20.29
N ALA A 52 12.38 -1.42 -19.63
CA ALA A 52 13.25 -0.36 -20.13
C ALA A 52 14.75 -0.60 -19.91
N GLY A 53 15.14 -1.71 -19.25
CA GLY A 53 16.55 -1.97 -18.88
C GLY A 53 17.11 -0.98 -17.86
N GLN A 54 16.25 -0.32 -17.08
CA GLN A 54 16.61 0.70 -16.09
C GLN A 54 16.47 0.16 -14.66
N SER A 55 17.22 0.76 -13.74
CA SER A 55 17.08 0.60 -12.29
C SER A 55 16.67 1.91 -11.65
N ASN A 56 16.08 1.83 -10.45
CA ASN A 56 15.78 3.00 -9.64
C ASN A 56 16.14 2.71 -8.18
N PRO A 57 17.16 3.39 -7.62
CA PRO A 57 17.67 3.09 -6.28
C PRO A 57 16.63 3.35 -5.18
N VAL A 58 15.71 4.28 -5.38
CA VAL A 58 14.64 4.56 -4.41
C VAL A 58 13.64 3.40 -4.35
N LEU A 59 13.26 2.84 -5.50
CA LEU A 59 12.36 1.69 -5.52
C LEU A 59 13.06 0.42 -5.01
N GLU A 60 14.36 0.27 -5.26
CA GLU A 60 15.16 -0.81 -4.68
C GLU A 60 15.25 -0.69 -3.16
N ALA A 61 15.44 0.52 -2.63
CA ALA A 61 15.41 0.79 -1.19
C ALA A 61 14.06 0.40 -0.57
N VAL A 62 12.93 0.73 -1.21
CA VAL A 62 11.61 0.30 -0.73
C VAL A 62 11.48 -1.22 -0.65
N VAL A 63 12.06 -1.97 -1.59
CA VAL A 63 12.07 -3.45 -1.53
C VAL A 63 12.94 -3.95 -0.36
N ALA A 64 14.11 -3.35 -0.17
CA ALA A 64 15.01 -3.68 0.94
C ALA A 64 14.38 -3.37 2.31
N ASP A 65 13.79 -2.19 2.47
CA ASP A 65 13.12 -1.76 3.71
C ASP A 65 11.90 -2.63 4.01
N SER A 66 11.11 -2.98 3.00
CA SER A 66 9.98 -3.90 3.15
C SER A 66 10.44 -5.26 3.67
N LYS A 67 11.57 -5.78 3.18
CA LYS A 67 12.17 -7.01 3.70
C LYS A 67 12.62 -6.82 5.16
N ALA A 68 13.31 -5.74 5.48
CA ALA A 68 13.78 -5.47 6.84
C ALA A 68 12.64 -5.39 7.86
N LEU A 69 11.52 -4.74 7.50
CA LEU A 69 10.32 -4.66 8.33
C LEU A 69 9.71 -6.05 8.59
N LEU A 70 9.60 -6.90 7.57
CA LEU A 70 9.11 -8.27 7.76
C LEU A 70 10.01 -9.10 8.68
N LEU A 71 11.34 -8.93 8.57
CA LEU A 71 12.28 -9.62 9.47
C LEU A 71 12.17 -9.10 10.90
N LYS A 72 12.01 -7.78 11.07
CA LYS A 72 11.80 -7.14 12.37
C LYS A 72 10.54 -7.67 13.07
N ASP A 73 9.49 -7.94 12.32
CA ASP A 73 8.23 -8.52 12.83
C ASP A 73 8.33 -10.02 13.16
N GLY A 74 9.51 -10.63 13.00
CA GLY A 74 9.77 -12.02 13.37
C GLY A 74 9.38 -13.05 12.31
N TYR A 75 9.06 -12.62 11.07
CA TYR A 75 8.78 -13.55 9.98
C TYR A 75 10.05 -14.27 9.51
N ALA A 76 9.92 -15.56 9.20
CA ALA A 76 11.03 -16.37 8.71
C ALA A 76 11.61 -15.77 7.40
N PRO A 77 12.94 -15.59 7.29
CA PRO A 77 13.54 -14.86 6.16
C PRO A 77 13.17 -15.38 4.78
N ASN A 78 13.20 -16.70 4.60
CA ASN A 78 12.88 -17.33 3.32
C ASN A 78 11.42 -17.11 2.92
N GLU A 79 10.49 -17.18 3.90
CA GLU A 79 9.07 -16.95 3.67
C GLU A 79 8.78 -15.48 3.39
N ALA A 80 9.37 -14.57 4.17
CA ALA A 80 9.23 -13.13 3.98
C ALA A 80 9.68 -12.71 2.58
N VAL A 81 10.88 -13.13 2.16
CA VAL A 81 11.43 -12.83 0.83
C VAL A 81 10.54 -13.45 -0.26
N ARG A 82 10.19 -14.74 -0.14
CA ARG A 82 9.36 -15.42 -1.14
C ARG A 82 8.02 -14.71 -1.34
N LYS A 83 7.33 -14.35 -0.24
CA LYS A 83 6.03 -13.67 -0.30
C LYS A 83 6.16 -12.25 -0.83
N LEU A 84 7.19 -11.51 -0.44
CA LEU A 84 7.47 -10.17 -0.94
C LEU A 84 7.73 -10.18 -2.45
N MET A 85 8.62 -11.07 -2.92
CA MET A 85 8.96 -11.16 -4.35
C MET A 85 7.79 -11.66 -5.19
N ALA A 86 7.00 -12.62 -4.70
CA ALA A 86 5.75 -13.02 -5.36
C ALA A 86 4.77 -11.84 -5.51
N ARG A 87 4.76 -10.92 -4.55
CA ARG A 87 3.87 -9.76 -4.55
C ARG A 87 4.35 -8.61 -5.42
N LEU A 88 5.67 -8.42 -5.54
CA LEU A 88 6.26 -7.26 -6.22
C LEU A 88 6.86 -7.58 -7.60
N LEU A 89 7.46 -8.76 -7.78
CA LEU A 89 8.25 -9.09 -8.98
C LEU A 89 7.63 -10.18 -9.85
N TYR A 90 6.94 -11.16 -9.25
CA TYR A 90 6.45 -12.36 -9.96
C TYR A 90 4.91 -12.40 -10.08
N ARG A 91 4.28 -11.24 -10.20
CA ARG A 91 2.83 -11.14 -10.35
C ARG A 91 2.38 -11.64 -11.72
N GLY A 92 1.49 -12.63 -11.76
CA GLY A 92 0.92 -13.16 -13.00
C GLY A 92 -0.09 -12.22 -13.68
N ASP A 93 -0.62 -11.23 -12.98
CA ASP A 93 -1.65 -10.30 -13.45
C ASP A 93 -1.11 -8.97 -14.00
N LEU A 94 0.22 -8.81 -14.12
CA LEU A 94 0.86 -7.53 -14.50
C LEU A 94 0.34 -6.94 -15.81
N ARG A 95 0.23 -7.75 -16.87
CA ARG A 95 -0.26 -7.27 -18.18
C ARG A 95 -1.69 -6.73 -18.11
N SER A 96 -2.55 -7.40 -17.35
CA SER A 96 -3.95 -6.96 -17.16
C SER A 96 -4.00 -5.65 -16.38
N LEU A 97 -3.20 -5.53 -15.32
CA LEU A 97 -3.10 -4.31 -14.52
C LEU A 97 -2.55 -3.12 -15.33
N ASP A 98 -1.53 -3.33 -16.15
CA ASP A 98 -0.96 -2.28 -17.01
C ASP A 98 -2.00 -1.75 -18.00
N LYS A 99 -2.77 -2.65 -18.63
CA LYS A 99 -3.87 -2.27 -19.51
C LYS A 99 -4.93 -1.44 -18.76
N SER A 100 -5.42 -1.94 -17.63
CA SER A 100 -6.47 -1.28 -16.85
C SER A 100 -6.04 0.10 -16.35
N THR A 101 -4.80 0.25 -15.89
CA THR A 101 -4.28 1.54 -15.41
C THR A 101 -4.11 2.54 -16.54
N LYS A 102 -3.65 2.12 -17.73
CA LYS A 102 -3.55 2.98 -18.91
C LYS A 102 -4.92 3.45 -19.43
N GLU A 103 -5.91 2.56 -19.47
CA GLU A 103 -7.28 2.91 -19.88
C GLU A 103 -7.92 3.91 -18.90
N LEU A 104 -7.74 3.72 -17.60
CA LEU A 104 -8.22 4.67 -16.59
C LEU A 104 -7.50 6.02 -16.65
N ALA A 105 -6.19 6.04 -16.94
CA ALA A 105 -5.42 7.26 -17.09
C ALA A 105 -5.90 8.11 -18.29
N LYS A 106 -6.30 7.49 -19.40
CA LYS A 106 -6.91 8.18 -20.55
C LYS A 106 -8.30 8.74 -20.22
N GLY A 107 -9.02 8.12 -19.28
CA GLY A 107 -10.45 8.32 -19.07
C GLY A 107 -10.87 9.45 -18.13
N ARG A 108 -9.96 10.06 -17.35
CA ARG A 108 -10.12 11.20 -16.41
C ARG A 108 -9.26 10.92 -15.18
N PHE A 109 -8.09 11.51 -15.01
CA PHE A 109 -7.51 11.79 -13.68
C PHE A 109 -6.29 12.71 -13.83
N SER A 110 -6.47 14.00 -13.51
CA SER A 110 -5.35 14.89 -13.21
C SER A 110 -4.91 14.61 -11.76
N PRO A 111 -3.66 14.18 -11.49
CA PRO A 111 -3.22 13.88 -10.14
C PRO A 111 -3.10 15.17 -9.32
N ARG A 112 -4.05 15.43 -8.41
CA ARG A 112 -3.99 16.54 -7.43
C ARG A 112 -2.91 16.35 -6.35
N TYR A 113 -2.08 15.31 -6.42
CA TYR A 113 -1.10 14.95 -5.38
C TYR A 113 0.25 15.68 -5.50
N LEU A 114 0.45 16.55 -6.49
CA LEU A 114 1.70 17.32 -6.66
C LEU A 114 1.87 18.48 -5.65
N ASN A 115 0.92 18.71 -4.72
CA ASN A 115 0.94 19.87 -3.81
C ASN A 115 1.18 19.53 -2.33
N VAL A 116 1.71 18.34 -2.00
CA VAL A 116 1.96 17.97 -0.58
C VAL A 116 3.18 18.70 0.02
N GLU A 117 4.11 19.20 -0.80
CA GLU A 117 5.34 19.84 -0.32
C GLU A 117 5.13 21.23 0.31
N LYS A 118 4.03 21.95 -0.01
CA LYS A 118 3.84 23.34 0.46
C LYS A 118 3.24 23.50 1.85
N ARG A 119 2.77 22.42 2.51
CA ARG A 119 2.13 22.53 3.84
C ARG A 119 3.04 22.21 5.03
N ILE A 120 4.17 21.54 4.80
CA ILE A 120 5.09 21.21 5.89
C ILE A 120 6.02 22.39 6.23
N SER A 121 6.31 23.28 5.28
CA SER A 121 7.18 24.44 5.50
C SER A 121 6.51 25.66 6.14
N ALA A 122 5.18 25.64 6.34
CA ALA A 122 4.44 26.79 6.88
C ALA A 122 4.27 26.76 8.41
N ASN A 123 4.56 25.63 9.06
CA ASN A 123 4.35 25.45 10.51
C ASN A 123 5.62 25.58 11.36
N SER A 124 6.77 25.95 10.79
CA SER A 124 8.04 26.12 11.53
C SER A 124 8.39 27.59 11.80
N ARG A 125 7.40 28.46 12.06
CA ARG A 125 7.66 29.87 12.33
C ARG A 125 6.68 30.48 13.35
N SER A 126 6.78 30.02 14.60
CA SER A 126 6.36 30.77 15.78
C SER A 126 6.65 29.95 17.04
N GLU A 127 7.82 30.15 17.63
CA GLU A 127 8.09 30.03 19.07
C GLU A 127 9.55 30.39 19.28
N ASP A 128 9.79 31.67 19.55
CA ASP A 128 10.90 32.20 20.36
C ASP A 128 10.58 33.67 20.58
N GLY A 129 9.62 33.89 21.47
CA GLY A 129 9.35 35.17 22.10
C GLY A 129 9.56 35.00 23.59
N ASP A 130 10.44 35.84 24.12
CA ASP A 130 10.49 36.35 25.49
C ASP A 130 10.63 35.36 26.66
N GLU A 131 11.85 35.25 27.20
CA GLU A 131 12.05 35.19 28.65
C GLU A 131 13.29 36.01 29.07
N HIS A 132 12.99 37.09 29.82
CA HIS A 132 13.74 37.83 30.87
C HIS A 132 15.26 38.03 30.83
#